data_AF-A0A538QDI3-F1
#
_entry.id   AF-A0A538QDI3-F1
#
_cell.length_a   1.000
_cell.length_b   1.000
_cell.length_c   1.000
_cell.angle_alpha   90.00
_cell.angle_beta   90.00
_cell.angle_gamma   90.00
#
_symmetry.space_group_name_H-M   'P 1'
#
loop_
_entity.id
_entity.type
_entity.pdbx_description
1 polymer ?
#
loop_
_entity_poly.entity_id
_entity_poly.type
_entity_poly.pdbx_seq_one_letter_code
_entity_poly.pdbx_strand_id
1 'polypeptide(L)' 'MLSVEDALEAILSRISALGAERVDVLASLGRTLAEAIVSRRVIPPWA' A
#
# COMPACT_ATOMS: atom_id res chain seq x y z
N MET A 1 -32.25 -5.40 -11.91
CA MET A 1 -31.54 -5.12 -10.65
C MET A 1 -30.07 -5.37 -10.89
N LEU A 2 -29.19 -4.48 -10.44
CA LEU A 2 -27.75 -4.69 -10.50
C LEU A 2 -27.35 -5.63 -9.35
N SER A 3 -26.45 -6.59 -9.61
CA SER A 3 -25.87 -7.39 -8.53
C SER A 3 -24.87 -6.56 -7.72
N VAL A 4 -24.49 -7.03 -6.53
CA VAL A 4 -23.48 -6.35 -5.71
C VAL A 4 -22.12 -6.43 -6.40
N GLU A 5 -21.86 -7.54 -7.07
CA GLU A 5 -20.64 -7.82 -7.82
C GLU A 5 -20.49 -6.85 -8.99
N ASP A 6 -21.54 -6.67 -9.79
CA ASP A 6 -21.54 -5.72 -10.91
C ASP A 6 -21.35 -4.28 -10.43
N ALA A 7 -21.96 -3.94 -9.28
CA ALA A 7 -21.81 -2.61 -8.68
C ALA A 7 -20.38 -2.37 -8.20
N LEU A 8 -19.77 -3.37 -7.57
CA LEU A 8 -18.40 -3.29 -7.07
C LEU A 8 -17.41 -3.13 -8.22
N GLU A 9 -17.55 -3.92 -9.29
CA GLU A 9 -16.68 -3.82 -10.48
C GLU A 9 -16.82 -2.46 -11.16
N ALA A 10 -18.05 -1.95 -11.31
CA ALA A 10 -18.29 -0.64 -11.88
C ALA A 10 -17.62 0.50 -11.08
N ILE A 11 -17.58 0.39 -9.75
CA ILE A 11 -16.92 1.39 -8.90
C ILE A 11 -15.40 1.26 -9.00
N LEU A 12 -14.88 0.05 -8.78
CA LEU A 12 -13.43 -0.19 -8.69
C LEU A 12 -12.72 0.03 -10.03
N SER A 13 -13.38 -0.22 -11.16
CA SER A 13 -12.80 -0.02 -12.52
C SER A 13 -12.50 1.44 -12.87
N ARG A 14 -13.04 2.41 -12.12
CA ARG A 14 -12.90 3.85 -12.40
C ARG A 14 -11.95 4.57 -11.46
N ILE A 15 -11.51 3.91 -10.39
CA ILE A 15 -10.62 4.49 -9.40
C ILE A 15 -9.20 3.92 -9.56
N SER A 16 -8.22 4.79 -9.41
CA SER A 16 -6.81 4.40 -9.31
C SER A 16 -6.32 4.58 -7.87
N ALA A 17 -5.33 3.80 -7.47
CA ALA A 17 -4.60 4.08 -6.24
C ALA A 17 -4.02 5.51 -6.26
N LEU A 18 -3.95 6.14 -5.08
CA LEU A 18 -3.30 7.43 -4.93
C LEU A 18 -1.78 7.30 -5.14
N GLY A 19 -1.13 8.40 -5.49
CA GLY A 19 0.32 8.46 -5.64
C GLY A 19 1.05 8.21 -4.32
N ALA A 20 2.32 7.83 -4.42
CA ALA A 20 3.19 7.63 -3.26
C ALA A 20 3.67 8.97 -2.69
N GLU A 21 3.90 9.00 -1.37
CA GLU A 21 4.50 10.13 -0.68
C GLU A 21 5.54 9.65 0.35
N ARG A 22 6.46 10.54 0.73
CA ARG A 22 7.46 10.30 1.77
C ARG A 22 6.94 10.91 3.07
N VAL A 23 6.84 10.10 4.12
CA VAL A 23 6.37 10.52 5.45
C VAL A 23 7.32 10.02 6.52
N ASP A 24 7.26 10.63 7.70
CA ASP A 24 7.99 10.16 8.88
C ASP A 24 7.45 8.80 9.39
N VAL A 25 8.31 8.03 10.05
CA VAL A 25 8.03 6.64 10.49
C VAL A 25 6.79 6.54 11.38
N LEU A 26 6.59 7.48 12.31
CA LEU A 26 5.40 7.43 13.18
C LEU A 26 4.13 7.84 12.44
N ALA A 27 4.25 8.67 11.41
CA ALA A 27 3.14 9.06 10.54
C ALA A 27 2.76 7.97 9.53
N SER A 28 3.57 6.92 9.38
CA SER A 28 3.30 5.81 8.46
C SER A 28 2.33 4.77 9.02
N LEU A 29 1.99 4.81 10.31
CA LEU A 29 1.06 3.86 10.93
C LEU A 29 -0.32 3.92 10.25
N GLY A 30 -0.83 2.77 9.80
CA GLY A 30 -2.12 2.65 9.14
C GLY A 30 -2.11 3.00 7.64
N ARG A 31 -0.94 3.31 7.07
CA ARG A 31 -0.78 3.55 5.62
C ARG A 31 -0.28 2.29 4.91
N THR A 32 -0.52 2.22 3.60
CA THR A 32 0.00 1.15 2.73
C THR A 32 1.41 1.48 2.27
N LEU A 33 2.32 0.49 2.32
CA LEU A 33 3.68 0.65 1.79
C LEU A 33 3.66 0.83 0.27
N ALA A 34 4.30 1.91 -0.20
CA ALA A 34 4.42 2.20 -1.63
C ALA A 34 5.63 1.50 -2.29
N GLU A 35 6.59 1.01 -1.50
CA GLU A 35 7.79 0.33 -1.97
C GLU A 35 8.18 -0.82 -1.01
N ALA A 36 8.96 -1.78 -1.52
CA ALA A 36 9.48 -2.86 -0.71
C ALA A 36 10.46 -2.33 0.35
N ILE A 37 10.36 -2.85 1.58
CA ILE A 37 11.31 -2.52 2.65
C ILE A 37 12.43 -3.54 2.67
N VAL A 38 13.63 -3.11 2.27
CA VAL A 38 14.82 -3.95 2.18
C VAL A 38 15.82 -3.54 3.25
N SER A 39 16.31 -4.51 4.02
CA SER A 39 17.39 -4.25 4.97
C SER A 39 18.67 -3.91 4.22
N ARG A 40 19.31 -2.80 4.61
CA ARG A 40 20.63 -2.42 4.10
C ARG A 40 21.80 -3.06 4.87
N ARG A 41 21.50 -3.90 5.87
CA ARG A 41 22.49 -4.55 6.74
C ARG A 41 22.10 -6.00 7.01
N VAL A 42 23.09 -6.84 7.28
CA VAL A 42 22.88 -8.15 7.91
C VAL A 42 22.52 -7.91 9.37
N ILE A 43 21.50 -8.62 9.86
CA ILE A 43 21.01 -8.48 11.23
C ILE A 43 20.93 -9.90 11.83
N PRO A 44 21.73 -10.23 12.87
CA PRO A 44 22.75 -9.37 13.47
C PRO A 44 23.98 -9.17 12.55
N PRO A 45 24.76 -8.10 12.73
CA PRO A 45 25.87 -7.76 11.84
C PRO A 45 27.13 -8.64 11.99
N TRP A 46 27.09 -9.70 12.80
CA TRP A 46 28.23 -10.57 13.10
C TRP A 46 28.02 -12.05 12.71
N ALA A 47 27.00 -12.31 11.87
CA ALA A 47 26.78 -13.64 11.29
C ALA A 47 27.83 -13.99 10.23
#